data_AF-X1GE54-F1
#
_entry.id   AF-X1GE54-F1
#
_cell.length_a   1.000
_cell.length_b   1.000
_cell.length_c   1.000
_cell.angle_alpha   90.00
_cell.angle_beta   90.00
_cell.angle_gamma   90.00
#
_symmetry.space_group_name_H-M   'P 1'
#
loop_
_entity.id
_entity.type
_entity.pdbx_description
1 polymer ?
#
loop_
_entity_poly.entity_id
_entity_poly.type
_entity_poly.pdbx_seq_one_letter_code
_entity_poly.pdbx_strand_id
1 'polypeptide(L)' 'MATETEKIRIRMEAYDHRALDASAKEIVEHARRTNARVSGPVPLPTR' A
#
# COMPACT_ATOMS: atom_id res chain seq x y z
N MET A 1 -1.36 26.83 11.43
CA MET A 1 -1.37 26.35 10.04
C MET A 1 -1.71 24.87 10.09
N ALA A 2 -2.84 24.47 9.51
CA ALA A 2 -3.29 23.08 9.55
C ALA A 2 -2.28 22.23 8.76
N THR A 3 -1.55 21.38 9.44
CA THR A 3 -0.73 20.34 8.80
C THR A 3 -1.70 19.26 8.31
N GLU A 4 -2.29 19.47 7.14
CA GLU A 4 -3.12 18.48 6.48
C GLU A 4 -2.27 17.23 6.26
N THR A 5 -2.52 16.22 7.08
CA THR A 5 -1.86 14.92 6.92
C THR A 5 -2.55 14.25 5.75
N GLU A 6 -2.01 14.42 4.54
CA GLU A 6 -2.50 13.75 3.34
C GLU A 6 -2.37 12.23 3.51
N LYS A 7 -3.49 11.59 3.87
CA LYS A 7 -3.57 10.14 4.05
C LYS A 7 -4.06 9.50 2.76
N ILE A 8 -3.14 8.94 2.00
CA ILE A 8 -3.45 8.15 0.81
C ILE A 8 -3.83 6.73 1.26
N ARG A 9 -4.99 6.23 0.81
CA ARG A 9 -5.44 4.85 1.03
C ARG A 9 -5.51 4.14 -0.30
N ILE A 10 -4.71 3.10 -0.48
CA ILE A 10 -4.65 2.29 -1.70
C ILE A 10 -5.36 0.97 -1.41
N ARG A 11 -6.43 0.68 -2.17
CA ARG A 11 -7.10 -0.62 -2.17
C ARG A 11 -6.75 -1.30 -3.49
N MET A 12 -6.24 -2.53 -3.41
CA MET A 12 -5.83 -3.29 -4.58
C MET A 12 -6.63 -4.59 -4.63
N GLU A 13 -7.12 -4.94 -5.80
CA GLU A 13 -7.88 -6.17 -6.07
C GLU A 13 -7.28 -6.82 -7.32
N ALA A 14 -6.95 -8.11 -7.25
CA ALA A 14 -6.47 -8.88 -8.37
C ALA A 14 -6.90 -10.34 -8.23
N TYR A 15 -7.03 -11.03 -9.36
CA TYR A 15 -7.32 -12.46 -9.40
C TYR A 15 -6.11 -13.32 -8.99
N ASP A 16 -4.91 -12.88 -9.36
CA ASP A 16 -3.66 -13.54 -8.98
C ASP A 16 -3.03 -12.83 -7.77
N HIS A 17 -2.97 -13.54 -6.64
CA HIS A 17 -2.35 -13.06 -5.42
C HIS A 17 -0.85 -12.77 -5.62
N ARG A 18 -0.13 -13.51 -6.46
CA ARG A 18 1.32 -13.31 -6.65
C ARG A 18 1.63 -11.96 -7.28
N ALA A 19 0.85 -11.57 -8.27
CA ALA A 19 0.97 -10.27 -8.93
C ALA A 19 0.58 -9.13 -7.98
N LEU A 20 -0.47 -9.35 -7.17
CA LEU A 20 -0.91 -8.40 -6.15
C LEU A 20 0.16 -8.16 -5.08
N ASP A 21 0.73 -9.24 -4.55
CA ASP A 21 1.79 -9.21 -3.55
C ASP A 21 3.05 -8.53 -4.10
N ALA A 22 3.46 -8.85 -5.33
CA ALA A 22 4.59 -8.19 -5.98
C ALA A 22 4.39 -6.67 -6.07
N SER A 23 3.22 -6.25 -6.58
CA SER A 23 2.86 -4.84 -6.71
C SER A 23 2.77 -4.13 -5.35
N ALA A 24 2.18 -4.80 -4.34
CA ALA A 24 2.12 -4.27 -2.97
C ALA A 24 3.52 -4.00 -2.43
N LYS A 25 4.43 -4.96 -2.64
CA LYS A 25 5.81 -4.87 -2.18
C LYS A 25 6.56 -3.72 -2.87
N GLU A 26 6.39 -3.56 -4.17
CA GLU A 26 6.99 -2.44 -4.92
C GLU A 26 6.49 -1.08 -4.40
N ILE A 27 5.17 -0.92 -4.19
CA ILE A 27 4.60 0.32 -3.66
C ILE A 27 5.14 0.62 -2.25
N VAL A 28 5.24 -0.40 -1.40
CA VAL A 28 5.78 -0.26 -0.04
C VAL A 28 7.26 0.16 -0.09
N GLU A 29 8.07 -0.44 -0.96
CA GLU A 29 9.49 -0.06 -1.13
C GLU A 29 9.64 1.37 -1.64
N HIS A 30 8.83 1.78 -2.61
CA HIS A 30 8.82 3.16 -3.10
C HIS A 30 8.38 4.15 -2.03
N ALA A 31 7.31 3.85 -1.29
CA ALA A 31 6.82 4.70 -0.23
C ALA A 31 7.81 4.81 0.94
N ARG A 32 8.56 3.74 1.23
CA ARG A 32 9.69 3.79 2.19
C ARG A 32 10.81 4.72 1.70
N ARG A 33 11.16 4.68 0.41
CA ARG A 33 12.18 5.57 -0.18
C ARG A 33 11.78 7.04 -0.16
N THR A 34 10.50 7.36 -0.31
CA THR A 34 10.00 8.75 -0.24
C THR A 34 9.80 9.25 1.20
N ASN A 35 10.23 8.47 2.21
CA ASN A 35 10.09 8.80 3.63
C ASN A 35 8.61 8.88 4.10
N ALA A 36 7.70 8.20 3.40
CA ALA A 36 6.30 8.14 3.75
C ALA A 36 6.02 7.08 4.83
N ARG A 37 5.06 7.35 5.73
CA ARG A 37 4.61 6.37 6.72
C ARG A 37 3.71 5.34 6.05
N VAL A 38 4.20 4.11 5.94
CA VAL A 38 3.47 2.97 5.38
C VAL A 38 2.91 2.10 6.50
N SER A 39 1.59 1.92 6.54
CA SER A 39 1.00 0.75 7.18
C SER A 39 1.12 -0.41 6.21
N GLY A 40 1.79 -1.49 6.62
CA GLY A 40 2.10 -2.64 5.76
C GLY A 40 0.86 -3.26 5.10
N PRO A 41 1.04 -4.13 4.10
CA PRO A 41 -0.07 -4.76 3.40
C PRO A 41 -0.92 -5.52 4.41
N VAL A 42 -2.18 -5.10 4.57
CA VAL A 42 -3.15 -5.78 5.44
C VAL A 42 -3.89 -6.78 4.54
N PRO A 43 -3.61 -8.09 4.66
CA PRO A 43 -4.32 -9.09 3.89
C PRO A 43 -5.80 -9.07 4.30
N LEU A 44 -6.67 -8.89 3.32
CA LEU A 44 -8.11 -9.06 3.48
C LEU A 44 -8.49 -10.50 3.10
N PRO A 45 -9.54 -11.07 3.71
CA PRO A 45 -10.04 -12.38 3.31
C PRO A 45 -10.43 -12.37 1.83
N THR A 46 -9.91 -13.33 1.07
CA THR A 46 -10.30 -13.61 -0.31
C THR A 46 -11.72 -14.15 -0.34
N ARG A 47 -12.58 -13.66 -1.25
CA ARG A 47 -13.91 -14.25 -1.50
C ARG A 47 -13.82 -15.41 -2.48
#